data_AF-A0A8J5WHW8-F1
#
_entry.id   AF-A0A8J5WHW8-F1
#
_cell.length_a   1.000
_cell.length_b   1.000
_cell.length_c   1.000
_cell.angle_alpha   90.00
_cell.angle_beta   90.00
_cell.angle_gamma   90.00
#
_symmetry.space_group_name_H-M   'P 1'
#
loop_
_entity.id
_entity.type
_entity.pdbx_description
1 polymer ?
#
loop_
_entity_poly.entity_id
_entity_poly.type
_entity_poly.pdbx_seq_one_letter_code
_entity_poly.pdbx_strand_id
1 'polypeptide(L)'
;MALDPAGALESQWLRQRTRRAGPAKVYDGCQTWETAFIIQAFCSTDLVDEFSSTLEKAYGFLKNSQVLHDLPNGKSFYRHRSKGSWTLSTADNGWSVPDCTAEALQVIEGSVVFLEFSVLCTTCFCYRSKVN
;
A
#
# COMPACT_ATOMS: atom_id res chain seq x y z
N MET A 1 -51.45 -24.37 -3.38
CA MET A 1 -50.03 -24.66 -3.06
C MET A 1 -49.61 -23.64 -2.01
N ALA A 2 -49.79 -23.96 -0.72
CA ALA A 2 -49.37 -23.08 0.37
C ALA A 2 -47.86 -23.26 0.55
N LEU A 3 -47.11 -22.16 0.54
CA LEU A 3 -45.67 -22.18 0.81
C LEU A 3 -45.44 -22.70 2.22
N ASP A 4 -44.56 -23.69 2.36
CA ASP A 4 -44.17 -24.26 3.66
C ASP A 4 -43.61 -23.14 4.58
N PRO A 5 -44.23 -22.87 5.74
CA PRO A 5 -43.79 -21.83 6.66
C PRO A 5 -42.37 -22.05 7.21
N ALA A 6 -41.85 -23.29 7.21
CA ALA A 6 -40.49 -23.58 7.64
C ALA A 6 -39.44 -23.00 6.67
N GLY A 7 -39.66 -23.10 5.36
CA GLY A 7 -38.76 -22.53 4.34
C GLY A 7 -38.75 -20.99 4.32
N ALA A 8 -39.87 -20.36 4.68
CA ALA A 8 -39.95 -18.91 4.82
C ALA A 8 -39.12 -18.38 6.01
N LEU A 9 -39.12 -19.13 7.12
CA LEU A 9 -38.33 -18.81 8.31
C LEU A 9 -36.84 -19.00 8.06
N GLU A 10 -36.42 -20.10 7.43
CA GLU A 10 -35.01 -20.37 7.11
C GLU A 10 -34.42 -19.35 6.14
N SER A 11 -35.19 -18.93 5.13
CA SER A 11 -34.78 -17.87 4.21
C SER A 11 -34.73 -16.48 4.89
N GLN A 12 -35.57 -16.20 5.89
CA GLN A 12 -35.41 -15.02 6.74
C GLN A 12 -34.16 -15.12 7.64
N TRP A 13 -33.86 -16.27 8.23
CA TRP A 13 -32.65 -16.51 9.02
C TRP A 13 -31.37 -16.31 8.21
N LEU A 14 -31.28 -16.86 7.00
CA LEU A 14 -30.13 -16.68 6.11
C LEU A 14 -29.93 -15.22 5.68
N ARG A 15 -31.03 -14.50 5.42
CA ARG A 15 -31.01 -13.06 5.11
C ARG A 15 -30.60 -12.21 6.32
N GLN A 16 -30.97 -12.60 7.54
CA GLN A 16 -30.54 -11.90 8.75
C GLN A 16 -29.07 -12.18 9.09
N ARG A 17 -28.55 -13.38 8.78
CA ARG A 17 -27.14 -13.75 8.97
C ARG A 17 -26.22 -12.95 8.05
N THR A 18 -26.60 -12.79 6.79
CA THR A 18 -25.85 -11.99 5.80
C THR A 18 -25.89 -10.48 6.10
N ARG A 19 -26.94 -9.97 6.75
CA ARG A 19 -27.00 -8.57 7.21
C ARG A 19 -26.23 -8.29 8.51
N ARG A 20 -25.96 -9.31 9.33
CA ARG A 20 -25.19 -9.20 10.58
C ARG A 20 -23.70 -9.43 10.39
N ALA A 21 -23.30 -10.19 9.36
CA ALA A 21 -21.92 -10.25 8.93
C ALA A 21 -21.58 -8.96 8.19
N GLY A 22 -20.72 -8.12 8.79
CA GLY A 22 -20.11 -7.01 8.05
C GLY A 22 -19.37 -7.54 6.81
N PRO A 23 -19.05 -6.66 5.84
CA PRO A 23 -18.32 -7.07 4.64
C PRO A 23 -17.04 -7.83 5.03
N ALA A 24 -16.80 -8.96 4.37
CA ALA A 24 -15.63 -9.78 4.62
C ALA A 24 -14.35 -8.98 4.28
N LYS A 25 -13.40 -8.93 5.21
CA LYS A 25 -12.08 -8.33 4.95
C LYS A 25 -11.23 -9.30 4.14
N VAL A 26 -10.68 -8.81 3.02
CA VAL A 26 -9.79 -9.59 2.14
C VAL A 26 -8.36 -9.64 2.71
N TYR A 27 -7.95 -8.56 3.39
CA TYR A 27 -6.64 -8.40 4.01
C TYR A 27 -6.77 -7.60 5.32
N ASP A 28 -5.74 -7.57 6.14
CA ASP A 28 -5.70 -6.79 7.39
C ASP A 28 -5.64 -5.26 7.16
N GLY A 29 -5.25 -4.84 5.95
CA GLY A 29 -5.36 -3.47 5.45
C GLY A 29 -4.43 -3.21 4.25
N CYS A 30 -4.22 -1.95 3.93
CA CYS A 30 -3.31 -1.49 2.87
C CYS A 30 -2.45 -0.31 3.34
N GLN A 31 -2.19 -0.22 4.65
CA GLN A 31 -1.61 0.94 5.32
C GLN A 31 -0.26 1.34 4.73
N THR A 32 0.67 0.38 4.54
CA THR A 32 1.99 0.66 3.96
C THR A 32 1.88 1.12 2.52
N TRP A 33 1.07 0.43 1.70
CA TRP A 33 0.88 0.78 0.30
C TRP A 33 0.26 2.16 0.11
N GLU A 34 -0.82 2.45 0.82
CA GLU A 34 -1.49 3.77 0.78
C GLU A 34 -0.57 4.86 1.31
N THR A 35 0.15 4.63 2.41
CA THR A 35 1.05 5.63 2.98
C THR A 35 2.18 5.97 2.00
N ALA A 36 2.75 4.98 1.33
CA ALA A 36 3.78 5.22 0.31
C ALA A 36 3.26 6.10 -0.83
N PHE A 37 2.09 5.79 -1.39
CA PHE A 37 1.51 6.62 -2.46
C PHE A 37 1.08 8.00 -2.00
N ILE A 38 0.54 8.14 -0.79
CA ILE A 38 0.16 9.43 -0.23
C ILE A 38 1.39 10.32 -0.11
N ILE A 39 2.50 9.82 0.44
CA ILE A 39 3.74 10.60 0.56
C ILE A 39 4.24 11.00 -0.83
N GLN A 40 4.32 10.07 -1.78
CA GLN A 40 4.74 10.37 -3.16
C GLN A 40 3.84 11.43 -3.82
N ALA A 41 2.53 11.36 -3.62
CA ALA A 41 1.57 12.31 -4.17
C ALA A 41 1.81 13.71 -3.58
N PHE A 42 1.94 13.84 -2.26
CA PHE A 42 2.24 15.13 -1.64
C PHE A 42 3.60 15.67 -2.06
N CYS A 43 4.64 14.83 -2.17
CA CYS A 43 5.95 15.21 -2.70
C CYS A 43 5.92 15.64 -4.17
N SER A 44 4.89 15.25 -4.93
CA SER A 44 4.68 15.68 -6.31
C SER A 44 3.90 17.00 -6.42
N THR A 45 3.55 17.61 -5.29
CA THR A 45 2.85 18.90 -5.19
C THR A 45 3.68 19.92 -4.42
N ASP A 46 3.28 21.19 -4.46
CA ASP A 46 3.90 22.26 -3.66
C ASP A 46 3.32 22.36 -2.23
N LEU A 47 2.70 21.30 -1.72
CA LEU A 47 2.03 21.26 -0.41
C LEU A 47 2.86 20.60 0.70
N VAL A 48 4.10 20.19 0.41
CA VAL A 48 4.96 19.48 1.37
C VAL A 48 5.18 20.29 2.65
N ASP A 49 5.42 21.60 2.52
CA ASP A 49 5.67 22.47 3.68
C ASP A 49 4.44 22.62 4.57
N GLU A 50 3.24 22.69 3.95
CA GLU A 50 1.95 22.79 4.65
C GLU A 50 1.65 21.53 5.47
N PHE A 51 1.95 20.35 4.91
CA PHE A 51 1.68 19.05 5.54
C PHE A 51 2.91 18.39 6.16
N SER A 52 4.00 19.14 6.34
CA SER A 52 5.31 18.66 6.82
C SER A 52 5.20 17.73 8.04
N SER A 53 4.53 18.18 9.11
CA SER A 53 4.35 17.38 10.34
C SER A 53 3.57 16.06 10.14
N THR A 54 2.69 15.99 9.15
CA THR A 54 1.95 14.77 8.78
C THR A 54 2.83 13.85 7.96
N LEU A 55 3.58 14.40 6.99
CA LEU A 55 4.50 13.66 6.14
C LEU A 55 5.66 13.06 6.95
N GLU A 56 6.16 13.76 7.97
CA GLU A 56 7.16 13.23 8.90
C GLU A 56 6.64 11.99 9.65
N LYS A 57 5.39 12.02 10.12
CA LYS A 57 4.76 10.87 10.78
C LYS A 57 4.53 9.71 9.80
N ALA A 58 4.11 10.01 8.58
CA ALA A 58 3.89 9.04 7.53
C ALA A 58 5.22 8.35 7.13
N TYR A 59 6.29 9.12 6.97
CA TYR A 59 7.64 8.61 6.73
C TYR A 59 8.12 7.75 7.91
N GLY A 60 7.91 8.20 9.15
CA GLY A 60 8.21 7.44 10.35
C GLY A 60 7.45 6.12 10.42
N PHE A 61 6.18 6.11 10.02
CA PHE A 61 5.36 4.90 9.90
C PHE A 61 5.96 3.91 8.89
N LEU A 62 6.32 4.36 7.68
CA LEU A 62 6.95 3.50 6.68
C LEU A 62 8.26 2.91 7.19
N LYS A 63 9.12 3.74 7.79
CA LYS A 63 10.40 3.29 8.35
C LYS A 63 10.21 2.20 9.41
N ASN A 64 9.21 2.37 10.28
CA ASN A 64 8.89 1.39 11.33
C ASN A 64 8.15 0.16 10.80
N SER A 65 7.59 0.22 9.60
CA SER A 65 6.87 -0.90 8.96
C SER A 65 7.77 -1.83 8.15
N GLN A 66 9.08 -1.59 8.10
CA GLN A 66 10.03 -2.48 7.45
C GLN A 66 10.11 -3.81 8.19
N VAL A 67 10.05 -4.92 7.45
CA VAL A 67 10.20 -6.27 8.02
C VAL A 67 11.66 -6.49 8.42
N LEU A 68 11.94 -6.60 9.73
CA LEU A 68 13.31 -6.68 10.26
C LEU A 68 13.93 -8.08 10.23
N HIS A 69 13.09 -9.11 10.18
CA HIS A 69 13.50 -10.51 10.30
C HIS A 69 12.77 -11.39 9.28
N ASP A 70 13.49 -12.38 8.75
CA ASP A 70 12.88 -13.44 7.96
C ASP A 70 12.06 -14.38 8.86
N LEU A 71 11.04 -15.02 8.31
CA LEU A 71 10.30 -16.06 9.02
C LEU A 71 11.25 -17.23 9.38
N PRO A 72 11.28 -17.70 10.65
CA PRO A 72 12.02 -18.89 11.03
C PRO A 72 11.62 -20.08 10.18
N ASN A 73 12.60 -20.81 9.65
CA ASN A 73 12.37 -21.93 8.73
C ASN A 73 11.54 -21.58 7.48
N GLY A 74 11.48 -20.31 7.06
CA GLY A 74 10.62 -19.90 5.93
C GLY A 74 10.82 -20.72 4.65
N LYS A 75 12.05 -21.16 4.35
CA LYS A 75 12.35 -22.01 3.19
C LYS A 75 11.59 -23.34 3.21
N SER A 76 11.42 -23.99 4.36
CA SER A 76 10.66 -25.25 4.44
C SER A 76 9.16 -25.05 4.20
N PHE A 77 8.67 -23.82 4.35
CA PHE A 77 7.30 -23.40 4.07
C PHE A 77 7.18 -22.66 2.73
N TYR A 78 8.16 -22.80 1.83
CA TYR A 78 8.17 -22.15 0.50
C TYR A 78 8.04 -20.62 0.56
N ARG A 79 8.51 -20.00 1.65
CA ARG A 79 8.49 -18.54 1.82
C ARG A 79 9.69 -17.90 1.13
N HIS A 80 9.42 -16.77 0.48
CA HIS A 80 10.47 -15.89 0.01
C HIS A 80 11.14 -15.17 1.20
N ARG A 81 12.37 -14.67 1.02
CA ARG A 81 13.01 -13.81 2.03
C ARG A 81 12.20 -12.52 2.17
N SER A 82 11.94 -12.12 3.40
CA SER A 82 11.11 -10.97 3.75
C SER A 82 11.89 -9.89 4.50
N LYS A 83 13.06 -10.20 5.06
CA LYS A 83 13.89 -9.20 5.73
C LYS A 83 14.25 -8.05 4.78
N GLY A 84 14.03 -6.82 5.24
CA GLY A 84 14.28 -5.58 4.51
C GLY A 84 13.14 -5.16 3.57
N SER A 85 12.08 -5.96 3.47
CA SER A 85 10.93 -5.67 2.61
C SER A 85 9.81 -4.92 3.34
N TRP A 86 8.81 -4.51 2.57
CA TRP A 86 7.54 -3.99 3.07
C TRP A 86 6.40 -4.91 2.64
N THR A 87 5.36 -4.94 3.46
CA THR A 87 4.12 -5.67 3.18
C THR A 87 3.07 -4.70 2.65
N LEU A 88 1.90 -5.22 2.25
CA LEU A 88 0.76 -4.38 1.88
C LEU A 88 0.26 -3.51 3.04
N SER A 89 0.33 -4.03 4.26
CA SER A 89 -0.31 -3.49 5.46
C SER A 89 0.70 -3.00 6.50
N THR A 90 1.13 -3.86 7.43
CA THR A 90 2.08 -3.54 8.51
C THR A 90 3.20 -4.58 8.58
N ALA A 91 4.23 -4.33 9.39
CA ALA A 91 5.32 -5.29 9.57
C ALA A 91 4.85 -6.65 10.13
N ASP A 92 3.80 -6.65 10.97
CA ASP A 92 3.27 -7.85 11.65
C ASP A 92 2.71 -8.90 10.67
N ASN A 93 2.19 -8.43 9.54
CA ASN A 93 1.76 -9.28 8.45
C ASN A 93 2.94 -10.13 7.93
N GLY A 94 4.14 -9.55 7.80
CA GLY A 94 5.37 -10.26 7.45
C GLY A 94 5.42 -10.88 6.04
N TRP A 95 4.35 -10.79 5.25
CA TRP A 95 4.30 -11.24 3.86
C TRP A 95 4.85 -10.15 2.95
N SER A 96 6.10 -10.31 2.53
CA SER A 96 6.75 -9.40 1.60
C SER A 96 5.97 -9.28 0.30
N VAL A 97 5.80 -8.04 -0.17
CA VAL A 97 5.19 -7.75 -1.47
C VAL A 97 6.16 -6.85 -2.25
N PRO A 98 6.58 -7.26 -3.46
CA PRO A 98 7.66 -6.59 -4.18
C PRO A 98 7.30 -5.17 -4.62
N ASP A 99 6.06 -4.93 -5.03
CA ASP A 99 5.58 -3.61 -5.38
C ASP A 99 5.62 -2.68 -4.15
N CYS A 100 5.08 -3.12 -3.00
CA CYS A 100 5.06 -2.36 -1.76
C CYS A 100 6.47 -2.02 -1.28
N THR A 101 7.40 -2.95 -1.49
CA THR A 101 8.82 -2.74 -1.21
C THR A 101 9.40 -1.67 -2.12
N ALA A 102 9.08 -1.68 -3.42
CA ALA A 102 9.57 -0.67 -4.35
C ALA A 102 9.02 0.73 -4.03
N GLU A 103 7.72 0.85 -3.73
CA GLU A 103 7.09 2.13 -3.40
C GLU A 103 7.57 2.69 -2.06
N ALA A 104 7.72 1.84 -1.04
CA ALA A 104 8.28 2.26 0.24
C ALA A 104 9.74 2.67 0.11
N LEU A 105 10.54 1.94 -0.69
CA LEU A 105 11.95 2.27 -0.90
C LEU A 105 12.13 3.61 -1.61
N GLN A 106 11.29 3.92 -2.61
CA GLN A 106 11.29 5.23 -3.29
C GLN A 106 11.09 6.39 -2.30
N VAL A 107 10.22 6.20 -1.31
CA VAL A 107 9.97 7.20 -0.26
C VAL A 107 11.12 7.26 0.74
N ILE A 108 11.61 6.11 1.23
CA ILE A 108 12.61 6.03 2.30
C ILE A 108 13.99 6.53 1.85
N GLU A 109 14.43 6.12 0.65
CA GLU A 109 15.72 6.51 0.10
C GLU A 109 15.73 7.94 -0.46
N GLY A 110 14.57 8.60 -0.47
CA GLY A 110 14.44 10.00 -0.84
C GLY A 110 14.84 10.26 -2.29
N SER A 111 13.88 10.21 -3.22
CA SER A 111 13.92 11.09 -4.39
C SER A 111 15.07 10.92 -5.41
N VAL A 112 15.82 9.80 -5.42
CA VAL A 112 16.96 9.62 -6.37
C VAL A 112 16.52 9.23 -7.79
N VAL A 113 15.27 8.82 -8.04
CA VAL A 113 14.87 8.36 -9.41
C VAL A 113 13.90 9.31 -10.14
N PHE A 114 13.09 10.11 -9.44
CA PHE A 114 12.07 10.94 -10.11
C PHE A 114 12.49 12.39 -10.41
N LEU A 115 13.43 12.97 -9.66
CA LEU A 115 13.87 14.34 -9.94
C LEU A 115 14.85 14.44 -11.12
N GLU A 116 15.61 13.40 -11.46
CA GLU A 116 16.45 13.44 -12.68
C GLU A 116 15.67 13.10 -13.98
N PHE A 117 14.63 12.26 -13.92
CA PHE A 117 13.87 11.92 -15.14
C PHE A 117 12.87 13.00 -15.57
N SER A 118 12.31 13.78 -14.64
CA SER A 118 11.44 14.91 -15.00
C SER A 118 12.23 16.10 -15.58
N VAL A 119 13.45 16.33 -15.09
CA VAL A 119 14.32 17.42 -15.59
C VAL A 119 14.92 17.06 -16.95
N LEU A 120 15.19 15.77 -17.26
CA LEU A 120 15.61 15.35 -18.60
C LEU A 120 14.48 15.36 -19.64
N CYS A 121 13.22 15.13 -19.24
CA CYS A 121 12.09 15.19 -20.18
C CYS A 121 11.68 16.62 -20.53
N THR A 122 11.69 17.55 -19.56
CA THR A 122 11.37 18.96 -19.81
C THR A 122 12.51 19.73 -20.49
N THR A 123 13.78 19.37 -20.28
CA THR A 123 14.89 19.98 -21.04
C THR A 123 14.97 19.47 -22.49
N CYS A 124 14.63 18.21 -22.78
CA CYS A 124 14.59 17.71 -24.16
C CYS A 124 13.38 18.21 -24.96
N PHE A 125 12.20 18.43 -24.34
CA PHE A 125 11.05 18.98 -25.07
C PHE A 125 11.14 20.49 -25.29
N CYS A 126 11.88 21.22 -24.44
CA CYS A 126 12.06 22.67 -24.59
C CYS A 126 13.27 23.05 -25.47
N TYR A 127 14.29 22.18 -25.61
CA TYR A 127 15.45 22.47 -26.49
C TYR A 127 15.20 22.16 -27.98
N ARG A 128 14.12 21.44 -28.35
CA ARG A 128 13.79 21.14 -29.76
C ARG A 128 12.69 22.00 -30.38
N SER A 129 12.35 23.13 -29.76
CA SER A 129 11.43 24.14 -30.34
C SER A 129 12.05 25.55 -30.44
N LYS A 130 13.38 25.67 -30.31
CA LYS A 130 14.11 26.95 -30.48
C LYS A 130 15.39 26.86 -31.31
N VAL A 131 15.52 25.83 -32.16
CA VAL A 131 16.52 25.79 -33.24
C VAL A 131 15.87 25.22 -34.51
N ASN A 132 15.17 26.12 -35.19
CA ASN A 132 14.84 26.23 -36.62
C ASN A 132 13.48 26.93 -36.79
#